data_AF-A0A6H9LTA4-F1
#
_entry.id   AF-A0A6H9LTA4-F1
#
_cell.length_a   1.000
_cell.length_b   1.000
_cell.length_c   1.000
_cell.angle_alpha   90.00
_cell.angle_beta   90.00
_cell.angle_gamma   90.00
#
_symmetry.space_group_name_H-M   'P 1'
#
loop_
_entity.id
_entity.type
_entity.pdbx_description
1 polymer ?
#
loop_
_entity_poly.entity_id
_entity_poly.type
_entity_poly.pdbx_seq_one_letter_code
_entity_poly.pdbx_strand_id
1 'polypeptide(L)'
;VAVGGDTVEVKDKILYLNGEAQELPEYGKLIKDYSAPRRAGGADSPDNWGPYVVPKDHYFMMGDNRDNSQDSRWFLAVPYELVLGEAMMIHWSWSDDNYPSPDVSIDDPLSVPRMFIYNAVHFFQKVRWNRLFNIIG
;
A
#
# COMPACT_ATOMS: atom_id res chain seq x y z
N VAL A 1 9.61 -2.77 6.72
CA VAL A 1 10.51 -2.52 5.57
C VAL A 1 11.95 -2.47 6.04
N ALA A 2 12.27 -1.68 7.06
CA ALA A 2 13.62 -1.61 7.62
C ALA A 2 13.56 -1.55 9.16
N VAL A 3 14.67 -1.88 9.81
CA VAL A 3 14.84 -1.89 11.27
C VAL A 3 15.93 -0.94 11.72
N GLY A 4 16.05 -0.70 13.03
CA GLY A 4 17.05 0.22 13.57
C GLY A 4 18.48 -0.06 13.09
N GLY A 5 19.14 0.99 12.59
CA GLY A 5 20.48 0.93 11.98
C GLY A 5 20.48 0.88 10.46
N ASP A 6 19.39 0.45 9.83
CA ASP A 6 19.28 0.45 8.37
C ASP A 6 19.21 1.87 7.81
N THR A 7 19.73 2.05 6.59
CA THR A 7 19.54 3.26 5.79
C THR A 7 18.49 3.03 4.73
N VAL A 8 17.46 3.87 4.70
CA VAL A 8 16.37 3.83 3.72
C VAL A 8 16.48 5.05 2.81
N GLU A 9 16.42 4.82 1.51
CA GLU A 9 16.36 5.86 0.49
C GLU A 9 15.34 5.45 -0.58
N VAL A 10 14.60 6.40 -1.13
CA VAL A 10 13.75 6.19 -2.30
C VAL A 10 14.24 7.09 -3.41
N LYS A 11 14.52 6.52 -4.59
CA LYS A 11 14.87 7.26 -5.80
C LYS A 11 13.99 6.78 -6.93
N ASP A 12 13.26 7.70 -7.55
CA ASP A 12 12.33 7.41 -8.64
C ASP A 12 11.41 6.21 -8.36
N LYS A 13 10.76 6.23 -7.18
CA LYS A 13 9.87 5.18 -6.65
C LYS A 13 10.56 3.85 -6.30
N ILE A 14 11.86 3.71 -6.57
CA ILE A 14 12.63 2.52 -6.21
C ILE A 14 13.11 2.68 -4.77
N LEU A 15 12.79 1.70 -3.93
CA LEU A 15 13.28 1.61 -2.56
C LEU A 15 14.70 1.05 -2.56
N TYR A 16 15.60 1.73 -1.87
CA TYR A 16 16.95 1.28 -1.57
C TYR A 16 17.07 1.05 -0.07
N LEU A 17 17.49 -0.15 0.31
CA LEU A 17 17.79 -0.52 1.68
C LEU A 17 19.29 -0.77 1.80
N ASN A 18 19.98 0.00 2.64
CA ASN A 18 21.43 -0.05 2.80
C ASN A 18 22.19 0.10 1.47
N GLY A 19 21.61 0.86 0.52
CA GLY A 19 22.15 1.08 -0.83
C GLY A 19 21.72 0.04 -1.88
N GLU A 20 21.08 -1.05 -1.48
CA GLU A 20 20.61 -2.10 -2.38
C GLU A 20 19.15 -1.87 -2.81
N ALA A 21 18.90 -1.90 -4.13
CA ALA A 21 17.56 -1.77 -4.68
C ALA A 21 16.68 -2.96 -4.27
N GLN A 22 15.48 -2.67 -3.80
CA GLN A 22 14.50 -3.66 -3.38
C GLN A 22 13.42 -3.81 -4.46
N GLU A 23 13.04 -5.05 -4.74
CA GLU A 23 11.90 -5.33 -5.61
C GLU A 23 10.58 -4.92 -4.93
N LEU A 24 9.57 -4.64 -5.75
CA LEU A 24 8.23 -4.41 -5.25
C LEU A 24 7.66 -5.75 -4.76
N PRO A 25 7.10 -5.83 -3.54
CA PRO A 25 6.46 -7.06 -3.05
C PRO A 25 5.35 -7.54 -3.99
N GLU A 26 5.00 -8.83 -3.96
CA GLU A 26 3.98 -9.46 -4.83
C GLU A 26 2.65 -8.68 -4.89
N TYR A 27 2.20 -8.13 -3.75
CA TYR A 27 0.97 -7.34 -3.65
C TYR A 27 1.20 -5.82 -3.61
N GLY A 28 2.45 -5.38 -3.76
CA GLY A 28 2.81 -3.98 -3.86
C GLY A 28 2.24 -3.35 -5.12
N LYS A 29 1.79 -2.10 -5.00
CA LYS A 29 1.14 -1.35 -6.08
C LYS A 29 1.76 0.04 -6.22
N LEU A 30 2.09 0.35 -7.46
CA LEU A 30 2.34 1.71 -7.96
C LEU A 30 1.18 2.03 -8.89
N ILE A 31 0.43 3.07 -8.54
CA ILE A 31 -0.73 3.55 -9.31
C ILE A 31 -0.28 4.50 -10.41
N LYS A 32 0.77 5.30 -10.14
CA LYS A 32 1.30 6.31 -11.04
C LYS A 32 2.48 5.74 -11.82
N ASP A 33 2.43 5.94 -13.13
CA ASP A 33 3.48 5.61 -14.09
C ASP A 33 4.63 6.64 -14.13
N TYR A 34 4.49 7.75 -13.41
CA TYR A 34 5.51 8.78 -13.29
C TYR A 34 5.99 8.94 -11.84
N SER A 35 7.27 9.30 -11.67
CA SER A 35 7.89 9.69 -10.41
C SER A 35 7.62 11.17 -10.12
N ALA A 36 7.05 11.47 -8.95
CA ALA A 36 6.94 12.85 -8.50
C ALA A 36 8.32 13.39 -8.12
N PRO A 37 8.78 14.51 -8.71
CA PRO A 37 10.07 15.08 -8.36
C PRO A 37 10.08 15.50 -6.89
N ARG A 38 11.28 15.73 -6.34
CA ARG A 38 11.40 16.46 -5.08
C ARG A 38 10.61 17.76 -5.15
N ARG A 39 9.92 18.11 -4.07
CA ARG A 39 9.13 19.33 -3.98
C ARG A 39 10.04 20.56 -4.11
N ALA A 40 9.47 21.68 -4.54
CA ALA A 40 10.19 22.95 -4.67
C ALA A 40 10.94 23.29 -3.38
N GLY A 41 12.21 23.68 -3.50
CA GLY A 41 13.11 23.90 -2.35
C GLY A 41 13.90 22.68 -1.89
N GLY A 42 13.87 21.57 -2.64
CA GLY A 42 14.65 20.36 -2.33
C GLY A 42 14.02 19.49 -1.24
N ALA A 43 12.79 19.79 -0.83
CA ALA A 43 12.06 18.96 0.11
C ALA A 43 11.69 17.62 -0.53
N ASP A 44 11.85 16.54 0.23
CA ASP A 44 11.59 15.20 -0.26
C ASP A 44 10.13 15.00 -0.70
N SER A 45 9.95 14.13 -1.69
CA SER A 45 8.65 13.57 -2.06
C SER A 45 8.64 12.08 -1.67
N PRO A 46 7.49 11.43 -1.47
CA PRO A 46 7.46 9.98 -1.19
C PRO A 46 8.07 9.09 -2.30
N ASP A 47 8.29 9.66 -3.49
CA ASP A 47 8.90 9.01 -4.65
C ASP A 47 10.41 9.28 -4.75
N ASN A 48 10.90 10.31 -4.05
CA ASN A 48 12.30 10.73 -3.97
C ASN A 48 12.58 11.24 -2.55
N TRP A 49 12.96 10.33 -1.66
CA TRP A 49 12.96 10.52 -0.21
C TRP A 49 14.24 10.01 0.45
N GLY A 50 14.73 10.71 1.48
CA GLY A 50 15.90 10.30 2.23
C GLY A 50 17.23 10.74 1.59
N PRO A 51 18.36 10.13 1.97
CA PRO A 51 18.49 8.95 2.82
C PRO A 51 18.12 9.23 4.29
N TYR A 52 17.67 8.18 4.99
CA TYR A 52 17.30 8.23 6.40
C TYR A 52 17.81 6.98 7.13
N VAL A 53 18.52 7.19 8.24
CA VAL A 53 18.95 6.10 9.11
C VAL A 53 17.85 5.83 10.14
N VAL A 54 17.35 4.60 10.17
CA VAL A 54 16.31 4.20 11.11
C VAL A 54 16.90 4.22 12.53
N PRO A 55 16.30 4.97 13.48
CA PRO A 55 16.75 4.97 14.86
C PRO A 55 16.72 3.56 15.44
N LYS A 56 17.61 3.31 16.41
CA LYS A 56 17.56 2.06 17.17
C LYS A 56 16.16 1.88 17.77
N ASP A 57 15.71 0.63 17.86
CA ASP A 57 14.43 0.27 18.47
C ASP A 57 13.19 0.83 17.74
N HIS A 58 13.32 1.14 16.44
CA HIS A 58 12.25 1.63 15.58
C HIS A 58 12.13 0.84 14.27
N TYR A 59 10.90 0.72 13.76
CA TYR A 59 10.60 0.21 12.43
C TYR A 59 10.40 1.35 11.45
N PHE A 60 10.94 1.19 10.24
CA PHE A 60 10.48 1.93 9.08
C PHE A 60 9.51 1.06 8.28
N MET A 61 8.29 1.56 8.08
CA MET A 61 7.20 0.83 7.44
C MET A 61 6.76 1.56 6.18
N MET A 62 6.41 0.80 5.14
CA MET A 62 5.79 1.33 3.93
C MET A 62 4.59 0.46 3.58
N GLY A 63 3.49 1.10 3.18
CA GLY A 63 2.31 0.39 2.73
C GLY A 63 2.51 -0.22 1.35
N ASP A 64 1.81 -1.31 1.07
CA ASP A 64 1.86 -1.97 -0.24
C ASP A 64 1.30 -1.08 -1.35
N ASN A 65 0.27 -0.27 -1.06
CA ASN A 65 -0.20 0.75 -1.98
C ASN A 65 0.66 2.03 -1.87
N ARG A 66 1.85 1.99 -2.48
CA ARG A 66 2.94 2.94 -2.27
C ARG A 66 2.56 4.38 -2.60
N ASP A 67 1.67 4.60 -3.56
CA ASP A 67 1.23 5.94 -3.97
C ASP A 67 0.12 6.52 -3.10
N ASN A 68 -0.58 5.68 -2.35
CA ASN A 68 -1.75 6.06 -1.54
C ASN A 68 -1.59 5.72 -0.06
N SER A 69 -0.35 5.49 0.38
CA SER A 69 -0.03 5.16 1.76
C SER A 69 0.59 6.39 2.44
N GLN A 70 -0.05 6.83 3.52
CA GLN A 70 0.61 7.70 4.51
C GLN A 70 1.36 6.78 5.47
N ASP A 71 2.63 6.54 5.18
CA ASP A 71 3.51 5.66 5.96
C ASP A 71 4.74 6.42 6.48
N SER A 72 5.81 5.72 6.85
CA SER A 72 7.01 6.33 7.45
C SER A 72 7.70 7.38 6.57
N ARG A 73 7.40 7.45 5.26
CA ARG A 73 7.84 8.57 4.41
C ARG A 73 7.22 9.92 4.80
N TRP A 74 6.10 9.87 5.52
CA TRP A 74 5.35 11.04 5.98
C TRP A 74 5.53 11.30 7.48
N PHE A 75 5.55 10.25 8.30
CA PHE A 75 5.60 10.37 9.77
C PHE A 75 6.86 9.78 10.42
N LEU A 76 7.86 9.37 9.63
CA LEU A 76 9.12 8.77 10.07
C LEU A 76 8.96 7.37 10.71
N ALA A 77 10.03 6.87 11.30
CA ALA A 77 10.07 5.55 11.91
C ALA A 77 9.24 5.49 13.20
N VAL A 78 8.69 4.32 13.50
CA VAL A 78 7.80 4.08 14.64
C VAL A 78 8.49 3.22 15.68
N PRO A 79 8.47 3.57 16.98
CA PRO A 79 9.02 2.74 18.06
C PRO A 79 8.44 1.32 18.07
N TYR A 80 9.27 0.32 18.35
CA TYR A 80 8.85 -1.09 18.45
C TYR A 80 7.71 -1.31 19.45
N GLU A 81 7.71 -0.57 20.56
CA GLU A 81 6.71 -0.66 21.63
C GLU A 81 5.29 -0.28 21.20
N LEU A 82 5.14 0.48 20.10
CA LEU A 82 3.84 0.85 19.56
C LEU A 82 3.29 -0.20 18.58
N VAL A 83 4.08 -1.24 18.25
CA VAL A 83 3.66 -2.34 17.40
C VAL A 83 3.05 -3.45 18.25
N LEU A 84 1.74 -3.63 18.15
CA LEU A 84 1.00 -4.61 18.95
C LEU A 84 1.19 -6.06 18.48
N GLY A 85 1.48 -6.28 17.20
CA GLY A 85 1.64 -7.61 16.64
C GLY A 85 1.65 -7.62 15.12
N GLU A 86 1.86 -8.81 14.57
CA GLU A 86 1.90 -9.07 13.13
C GLU A 86 0.51 -9.43 12.59
N ALA A 87 0.23 -9.03 11.33
CA ALA A 87 -0.95 -9.48 10.63
C ALA A 87 -0.80 -10.97 10.29
N MET A 88 -1.61 -11.83 10.93
CA MET A 88 -1.44 -13.29 10.82
C MET A 88 -2.27 -13.93 9.70
N MET A 89 -3.36 -13.29 9.23
CA MET A 89 -4.30 -13.93 8.31
C MET A 89 -5.09 -12.92 7.48
N ILE A 90 -5.30 -13.25 6.21
CA ILE A 90 -6.27 -12.55 5.34
C ILE A 90 -7.66 -13.11 5.60
N HIS A 91 -8.46 -12.41 6.40
CA HIS A 91 -9.84 -12.86 6.70
C HIS A 91 -10.78 -12.73 5.49
N TRP A 92 -10.56 -11.77 4.60
CA TRP A 92 -11.38 -11.54 3.41
C TRP A 92 -10.63 -10.71 2.36
N SER A 93 -10.90 -10.99 1.07
CA SER A 93 -10.38 -10.22 -0.05
C SER A 93 -11.39 -10.19 -1.19
N TRP A 94 -11.52 -9.02 -1.81
CA TRP A 94 -12.42 -8.74 -2.93
C TRP A 94 -11.64 -8.43 -4.21
N SER A 95 -12.16 -8.85 -5.35
CA SER A 95 -11.60 -8.59 -6.68
C SER A 95 -12.62 -7.87 -7.54
N ASP A 96 -12.31 -6.65 -7.96
CA ASP A 96 -13.13 -5.92 -8.93
C ASP A 96 -12.56 -6.00 -10.36
N ASP A 97 -11.35 -6.53 -10.52
CA ASP A 97 -10.61 -6.48 -11.79
C ASP A 97 -11.31 -7.24 -12.93
N ASN A 98 -11.91 -8.40 -12.64
CA ASN A 98 -12.59 -9.25 -13.64
C ASN A 98 -14.11 -9.00 -13.73
N TYR A 99 -14.67 -8.34 -12.71
CA TYR A 99 -16.11 -8.05 -12.59
C TYR A 99 -16.26 -6.66 -11.97
N PRO A 100 -15.98 -5.58 -12.71
CA PRO A 100 -16.00 -4.24 -12.13
C PRO A 100 -17.39 -3.89 -11.62
N SER A 101 -17.45 -3.28 -10.44
CA SER A 101 -18.72 -2.76 -9.93
C SER A 101 -19.26 -1.67 -10.86
N PRO A 102 -20.58 -1.60 -11.11
CA PRO A 102 -21.17 -0.52 -11.90
C PRO A 102 -20.88 0.85 -11.27
N ASP A 103 -20.61 1.85 -12.11
CA ASP A 103 -20.40 3.22 -11.65
C ASP A 103 -21.65 3.77 -10.94
N VAL A 104 -21.41 4.53 -9.87
CA VAL A 104 -22.46 5.26 -9.15
C VAL A 104 -22.51 6.70 -9.67
N SER A 105 -23.69 7.14 -10.10
CA SER A 105 -23.92 8.49 -10.61
C SER A 105 -25.16 9.10 -9.96
N ILE A 106 -25.06 10.40 -9.65
CA ILE A 106 -26.18 11.19 -9.09
C ILE A 106 -27.31 11.42 -10.11
N ASP A 107 -27.01 11.28 -11.41
CA ASP A 107 -27.96 11.52 -12.50
C ASP A 107 -28.76 10.26 -12.88
N ASP A 108 -28.34 9.08 -12.40
CA ASP A 108 -29.07 7.81 -12.57
C ASP A 108 -29.65 7.37 -11.21
N PRO A 109 -30.97 7.52 -10.99
CA PRO A 109 -31.61 7.18 -9.72
C PRO A 109 -31.61 5.67 -9.44
N LEU A 110 -31.28 4.83 -10.42
CA LEU A 110 -31.14 3.39 -10.26
C LEU A 110 -29.69 2.94 -10.07
N SER A 111 -28.70 3.85 -10.15
CA SER A 111 -27.29 3.49 -10.06
C SER A 111 -26.94 2.78 -8.75
N VAL A 112 -27.43 3.29 -7.62
CA VAL A 112 -27.19 2.70 -6.29
C VAL A 112 -27.88 1.34 -6.14
N PRO A 113 -29.20 1.17 -6.38
CA PRO A 113 -29.82 -0.16 -6.37
C PRO A 113 -29.16 -1.16 -7.32
N ARG A 114 -28.79 -0.72 -8.54
CA ARG A 114 -28.14 -1.58 -9.54
C ARG A 114 -26.78 -2.06 -9.05
N MET A 115 -25.97 -1.19 -8.45
CA MET A 115 -24.68 -1.55 -7.86
C MET A 115 -24.84 -2.64 -6.79
N PHE A 116 -25.81 -2.49 -5.87
CA PHE A 116 -26.05 -3.49 -4.82
C PHE A 116 -26.49 -4.84 -5.39
N ILE A 117 -27.45 -4.84 -6.32
CA ILE A 117 -27.92 -6.07 -6.97
C ILE A 117 -26.77 -6.75 -7.74
N TYR A 118 -26.00 -5.98 -8.50
CA TYR A 118 -24.86 -6.51 -9.25
C TYR A 118 -23.84 -7.17 -8.33
N ASN A 119 -23.45 -6.50 -7.24
CA ASN A 119 -22.48 -7.03 -6.28
C ASN A 119 -23.02 -8.27 -5.53
N ALA A 120 -24.32 -8.37 -5.28
CA ALA A 120 -24.92 -9.56 -4.70
C ALA A 120 -24.86 -10.76 -5.66
N VAL A 121 -25.20 -10.55 -6.94
CA VAL A 121 -25.17 -11.61 -7.97
C VAL A 121 -23.73 -12.09 -8.22
N HIS A 122 -22.76 -11.18 -8.26
CA HIS A 122 -21.36 -11.50 -8.55
C HIS A 122 -20.55 -11.78 -7.29
N PHE A 123 -21.18 -11.82 -6.10
CA PHE A 123 -20.49 -11.98 -4.82
C PHE A 123 -19.48 -13.13 -4.84
N PHE A 124 -19.91 -14.31 -5.29
CA PHE A 124 -19.06 -15.50 -5.33
C PHE A 124 -17.93 -15.42 -6.36
N GLN A 125 -18.07 -14.62 -7.41
CA GLN A 125 -17.03 -14.44 -8.41
C GLN A 125 -16.02 -13.37 -8.00
N LYS A 126 -16.44 -12.41 -7.17
CA LYS A 126 -15.61 -11.32 -6.68
C LYS A 126 -14.82 -11.67 -5.43
N VAL A 127 -15.26 -12.65 -4.64
CA VAL A 127 -14.47 -13.15 -3.51
C VAL A 127 -13.22 -13.88 -4.05
N ARG A 128 -12.04 -13.45 -3.58
CA ARG A 128 -10.77 -14.14 -3.86
C ARG A 128 -10.61 -15.33 -2.93
N TRP A 129 -11.31 -16.42 -3.23
CA TRP A 129 -11.36 -17.63 -2.40
C TRP A 129 -9.98 -18.20 -2.08
N ASN A 130 -9.04 -18.10 -3.02
CA ASN A 130 -7.65 -18.54 -2.85
C ASN A 130 -6.85 -17.72 -1.83
N ARG A 131 -7.38 -16.60 -1.32
CA ARG A 131 -6.77 -15.77 -0.27
C ARG A 131 -7.52 -15.85 1.05
N LEU A 132 -8.72 -16.44 1.06
CA LEU A 132 -9.58 -16.46 2.24
C LEU A 132 -8.96 -17.36 3.32
N PHE A 133 -8.73 -16.80 4.50
CA PHE A 133 -8.08 -17.44 5.64
C PHE A 133 -6.64 -17.91 5.38
N ASN A 134 -5.99 -17.40 4.33
CA ASN A 134 -4.57 -17.67 4.14
C ASN A 134 -3.79 -17.02 5.28
N ILE A 135 -2.89 -17.82 5.87
CA ILE A 135 -1.94 -17.36 6.87
C ILE A 135 -0.87 -16.54 6.15
N ILE A 136 -0.55 -15.39 6.73
CA ILE A 136 0.53 -14.52 6.28
C ILE A 136 1.77 -14.98 7.06
N GLY A 137 2.79 -15.46 6.34
CA GLY A 137 4.04 -15.97 6.90
C GLY A 137 5.09 -16.19 5.83
#